data_AF-A0A7J2SFY3-F1
#
_entry.id   AF-A0A7J2SFY3-F1
#
_cell.length_a   1.000
_cell.length_b   1.000
_cell.length_c   1.000
_cell.angle_alpha   90.00
_cell.angle_beta   90.00
_cell.angle_gamma   90.00
#
_symmetry.space_group_name_H-M   'P 1'
#
loop_
_entity.id
_entity.type
_entity.pdbx_description
1 polymer ?
#
loop_
_entity_poly.entity_id
_entity_poly.type
_entity_poly.pdbx_seq_one_letter_code
_entity_poly.pdbx_strand_id
1 'polypeptide(L)'
;MKEKVKYKAEWEITKIRARDEKVRREIENKLKNGEEIYNAISRYPDDVEVKHEFMRGNVLLNEGINTIWALVAGDAGETPFNNSNAHLGVGDSAVAEDAGQTGLQGTNKTYMGMDNGYPQYGSNQQIVFRATFGENDANHAWNEFTVVNASDDTGKNLNRKVESKGIKSSGEIWTLTLTITLS
;
A
#
# COMPACT_ATOMS: atom_id res chain seq x y z
N MET A 1 23.06 22.74 -17.15
CA MET A 1 21.62 22.42 -17.11
C MET A 1 21.35 21.82 -15.74
N LYS A 2 20.34 22.29 -14.98
CA LYS A 2 19.97 21.62 -13.73
C LYS A 2 19.13 20.39 -14.07
N GLU A 3 19.41 19.27 -13.42
CA GLU A 3 18.54 18.09 -13.48
C GLU A 3 17.13 18.48 -13.02
N LYS A 4 16.12 17.89 -13.66
CA LYS A 4 14.70 18.22 -13.43
C LYS A 4 13.86 17.04 -12.93
N VAL A 5 14.46 15.88 -12.74
CA VAL A 5 13.77 14.66 -12.32
C VAL A 5 13.09 14.89 -10.97
N LYS A 6 11.82 14.54 -10.89
CA LYS A 6 11.01 14.58 -9.68
C LYS A 6 10.45 13.20 -9.41
N TYR A 7 10.58 12.79 -8.17
CA TYR A 7 9.86 11.68 -7.60
C TYR A 7 8.67 12.25 -6.80
N LYS A 8 7.47 11.73 -7.07
CA LYS A 8 6.27 12.01 -6.28
C LYS A 8 5.67 10.69 -5.86
N ALA A 9 5.33 10.58 -4.59
CA ALA A 9 4.52 9.48 -4.12
C ALA A 9 3.40 9.97 -3.21
N GLU A 10 2.23 9.36 -3.42
CA GLU A 10 0.98 9.68 -2.76
C GLU A 10 0.37 8.37 -2.29
N TRP A 11 0.07 8.34 -0.99
CA TRP A 11 -0.64 7.25 -0.37
C TRP A 11 -2.09 7.66 -0.16
N GLU A 12 -3.00 6.74 -0.41
CA GLU A 12 -4.43 6.88 -0.12
C GLU A 12 -4.88 5.73 0.77
N ILE A 13 -5.68 6.05 1.78
CA ILE A 13 -6.41 5.07 2.58
C ILE A 13 -7.89 5.32 2.36
N THR A 14 -8.61 4.28 1.94
CA THR A 14 -10.08 4.29 1.98
C THR A 14 -10.55 3.39 3.11
N LYS A 15 -11.19 4.00 4.11
CA LYS A 15 -11.75 3.31 5.27
C LYS A 15 -13.23 3.09 5.03
N ILE A 16 -13.64 1.82 5.03
CA ILE A 16 -14.99 1.39 4.69
C ILE A 16 -15.57 0.67 5.90
N ARG A 17 -16.73 1.15 6.36
CA ARG A 17 -17.51 0.52 7.41
C ARG A 17 -18.89 0.19 6.87
N ALA A 18 -19.19 -1.10 6.76
CA ALA A 18 -20.51 -1.59 6.40
C ALA A 18 -21.21 -2.16 7.64
N ARG A 19 -22.49 -1.80 7.84
CA ARG A 19 -23.29 -2.26 8.99
C ARG A 19 -23.60 -3.75 8.93
N ASP A 20 -23.93 -4.23 7.73
CA ASP A 20 -24.24 -5.63 7.47
C ASP A 20 -22.97 -6.43 7.12
N GLU A 21 -22.81 -7.60 7.74
CA GLU A 21 -21.65 -8.48 7.54
C GLU A 21 -21.58 -9.06 6.12
N LYS A 22 -22.73 -9.39 5.51
CA LYS A 22 -22.75 -9.93 4.14
C LYS A 22 -22.33 -8.85 3.14
N VAL A 23 -22.84 -7.63 3.31
CA VAL A 23 -22.42 -6.47 2.51
C VAL A 23 -20.92 -6.23 2.67
N ARG A 24 -20.41 -6.24 3.92
CA ARG A 24 -18.98 -6.11 4.19
C ARG A 24 -18.16 -7.14 3.44
N ARG A 25 -18.50 -8.43 3.56
CA ARG A 25 -17.78 -9.52 2.88
C ARG A 25 -17.85 -9.42 1.36
N GLU A 26 -18.98 -8.99 0.82
CA GLU A 26 -19.11 -8.77 -0.63
C GLU A 26 -18.18 -7.65 -1.11
N ILE A 27 -18.13 -6.52 -0.40
CA ILE A 27 -17.23 -5.42 -0.70
C ILE A 27 -15.76 -5.87 -0.62
N GLU A 28 -15.38 -6.55 0.47
CA GLU A 28 -14.00 -7.05 0.65
C GLU A 28 -13.58 -7.95 -0.52
N ASN A 29 -14.43 -8.91 -0.89
CA ASN A 29 -14.16 -9.82 -2.00
C ASN A 29 -14.02 -9.09 -3.34
N LYS A 30 -14.87 -8.10 -3.62
CA LYS A 30 -14.81 -7.32 -4.85
C LYS A 30 -13.50 -6.52 -4.95
N LEU A 31 -13.12 -5.85 -3.86
CA LEU A 31 -11.90 -5.05 -3.79
C LEU A 31 -10.65 -5.92 -3.97
N LYS A 32 -10.57 -7.04 -3.26
CA LYS A 32 -9.48 -8.04 -3.39
C LYS A 32 -9.39 -8.60 -4.82
N ASN A 33 -10.53 -8.70 -5.53
CA ASN A 33 -10.58 -9.11 -6.94
C ASN A 33 -10.28 -7.97 -7.94
N GLY A 34 -9.87 -6.80 -7.47
CA GLY A 34 -9.43 -5.69 -8.32
C GLY A 34 -10.55 -4.73 -8.73
N GLU A 35 -11.78 -4.89 -8.22
CA GLU A 35 -12.87 -3.97 -8.54
C GLU A 35 -12.53 -2.55 -8.05
N GLU A 36 -12.92 -1.55 -8.83
CA GLU A 36 -12.77 -0.15 -8.44
C GLU A 36 -13.58 0.16 -7.18
N ILE A 37 -12.99 0.91 -6.25
CA ILE A 37 -13.57 1.16 -4.92
C ILE A 37 -14.99 1.71 -5.01
N TYR A 38 -15.20 2.71 -5.88
CA TYR A 38 -16.51 3.32 -6.10
C TYR A 38 -17.56 2.29 -6.57
N ASN A 39 -17.20 1.36 -7.45
CA ASN A 39 -18.11 0.33 -7.96
C ASN A 39 -18.46 -0.69 -6.87
N ALA A 40 -17.49 -1.04 -6.02
CA ALA A 40 -17.70 -1.98 -4.93
C ALA A 40 -18.70 -1.44 -3.88
N ILE A 41 -18.64 -0.14 -3.57
CA ILE A 41 -19.46 0.49 -2.51
C ILE A 41 -20.78 1.11 -3.00
N SER A 42 -20.85 1.58 -4.26
CA SER A 42 -22.00 2.38 -4.76
C SER A 42 -23.34 1.62 -4.78
N ARG A 43 -23.31 0.30 -4.64
CA ARG A 43 -24.51 -0.54 -4.54
C ARG A 43 -25.18 -0.49 -3.15
N TYR A 44 -24.51 0.09 -2.14
CA TYR A 44 -24.96 0.11 -0.74
C TYR A 44 -24.83 1.49 -0.09
N PRO A 45 -25.41 2.56 -0.67
CA PRO A 45 -25.17 3.94 -0.24
C PRO A 45 -25.64 4.23 1.20
N ASP A 46 -26.66 3.51 1.70
CA ASP A 46 -27.23 3.73 3.03
C ASP A 46 -26.58 2.84 4.13
N ASP A 47 -25.86 1.80 3.72
CA ASP A 47 -25.28 0.79 4.62
C ASP A 47 -23.77 0.94 4.81
N VAL A 48 -23.13 1.79 4.01
CA VAL A 48 -21.68 1.93 3.93
C VAL A 48 -21.24 3.35 4.22
N GLU A 49 -20.41 3.50 5.26
CA GLU A 49 -19.69 4.73 5.55
C GLU A 49 -18.28 4.63 4.95
N VAL A 50 -17.87 5.69 4.23
CA VAL A 50 -16.55 5.74 3.57
C VAL A 50 -15.81 7.01 3.95
N LYS A 51 -14.53 6.87 4.28
CA LYS A 51 -13.61 7.97 4.52
C LYS A 51 -12.35 7.80 3.69
N HIS A 52 -11.99 8.84 2.93
CA HIS A 52 -10.72 8.94 2.22
C HIS A 52 -9.73 9.77 3.03
N GLU A 53 -8.51 9.26 3.17
CA GLU A 53 -7.39 9.99 3.76
C GLU A 53 -6.17 9.87 2.86
N PHE A 54 -5.46 10.98 2.64
CA PHE A 54 -4.25 11.02 1.81
C PHE A 54 -3.02 11.29 2.67
N MET A 55 -1.87 10.76 2.25
CA MET A 55 -0.55 11.08 2.80
C MET A 55 0.38 11.43 1.65
N ARG A 56 1.05 12.58 1.78
CA ARG A 56 2.00 13.06 0.78
C ARG A 56 3.39 13.13 1.38
N GLY A 57 4.38 12.98 0.52
CA GLY A 57 5.77 12.85 0.96
C GLY A 57 6.04 11.47 1.55
N ASN A 58 7.32 11.10 1.55
CA ASN A 58 7.88 9.84 2.05
C ASN A 58 9.37 9.83 1.71
N VAL A 59 10.05 8.72 1.98
CA VAL A 59 11.40 8.45 1.48
C VAL A 59 11.41 7.20 0.62
N LEU A 60 12.16 7.24 -0.47
CA LEU A 60 12.65 6.01 -1.08
C LEU A 60 13.75 5.46 -0.20
N LEU A 61 13.74 4.15 0.01
CA LEU A 61 14.79 3.46 0.75
C LEU A 61 15.94 3.10 -0.19
N ASN A 62 17.16 3.19 0.30
CA ASN A 62 18.36 2.93 -0.49
C ASN A 62 18.34 1.52 -1.12
N GLU A 63 17.86 0.53 -0.37
CA GLU A 63 17.75 -0.83 -0.89
C GLU A 63 16.77 -0.94 -2.06
N GLY A 64 15.63 -0.24 -1.98
CA GLY A 64 14.64 -0.20 -3.04
C GLY A 64 15.13 0.49 -4.30
N ILE A 65 15.89 1.59 -4.14
CA ILE A 65 16.54 2.27 -5.28
C ILE A 65 17.52 1.32 -5.97
N ASN A 66 18.34 0.60 -5.21
CA ASN A 66 19.29 -0.37 -5.78
C ASN A 66 18.56 -1.50 -6.51
N THR A 67 17.48 -2.02 -5.94
CA THR A 67 16.62 -3.02 -6.58
C THR A 67 16.01 -2.52 -7.88
N ILE A 68 15.56 -1.25 -7.96
CA ILE A 68 15.10 -0.67 -9.24
C ILE A 68 16.20 -0.78 -10.30
N TRP A 69 17.43 -0.42 -9.97
CA TRP A 69 18.52 -0.47 -10.95
C TRP A 69 18.90 -1.90 -11.36
N ALA A 70 18.87 -2.85 -10.42
CA ALA A 70 19.07 -4.26 -10.73
C ALA A 70 18.00 -4.80 -11.71
N LEU A 71 16.73 -4.46 -11.47
CA LEU A 71 15.63 -4.82 -12.37
C LEU A 71 15.77 -4.16 -13.75
N VAL A 72 16.18 -2.89 -13.81
CA VAL A 72 16.44 -2.18 -15.08
C VAL A 72 17.62 -2.80 -15.84
N ALA A 73 18.65 -3.27 -15.14
CA ALA A 73 19.78 -3.99 -15.73
C ALA A 73 19.42 -5.41 -16.19
N GLY A 74 18.22 -5.91 -15.85
CA GLY A 74 17.76 -7.24 -16.22
C GLY A 74 18.34 -8.36 -15.36
N ASP A 75 18.69 -8.07 -14.09
CA ASP A 75 19.15 -9.10 -13.17
C ASP A 75 18.01 -10.08 -12.86
N ALA A 76 18.13 -11.32 -13.37
CA ALA A 76 17.13 -12.37 -13.18
C ALA A 76 17.08 -12.91 -11.73
N GLY A 77 18.07 -12.59 -10.89
CA GLY A 77 18.08 -12.94 -9.47
C GLY A 77 17.34 -11.93 -8.58
N GLU A 78 17.03 -10.74 -9.10
CA GLU A 78 16.32 -9.72 -8.34
C GLU A 78 14.82 -9.96 -8.35
N THR A 79 14.17 -9.75 -7.20
CA THR A 79 12.74 -10.03 -7.05
C THR A 79 11.92 -8.81 -7.52
N PRO A 80 11.09 -8.92 -8.57
CA PRO A 80 10.30 -7.79 -9.03
C PRO A 80 9.15 -7.50 -8.07
N PHE A 81 8.75 -6.22 -7.97
CA PHE A 81 7.53 -5.78 -7.31
C PHE A 81 6.29 -6.07 -8.18
N ASN A 82 6.00 -7.34 -8.46
CA ASN A 82 4.83 -7.79 -9.23
C ASN A 82 3.69 -8.27 -8.31
N ASN A 83 2.55 -8.68 -8.86
CA ASN A 83 1.39 -9.13 -8.05
C ASN A 83 1.73 -10.28 -7.08
N SER A 84 2.62 -11.19 -7.46
CA SER A 84 3.00 -12.35 -6.65
C SER A 84 3.95 -12.03 -5.49
N ASN A 85 4.73 -10.96 -5.62
CA ASN A 85 5.80 -10.63 -4.68
C ASN A 85 5.52 -9.35 -3.88
N ALA A 86 4.86 -8.37 -4.48
CA ALA A 86 4.64 -7.08 -3.87
C ALA A 86 3.59 -7.16 -2.76
N HIS A 87 3.88 -6.53 -1.63
CA HIS A 87 2.98 -6.36 -0.51
C HIS A 87 2.99 -4.92 -0.04
N LEU A 88 1.85 -4.42 0.44
CA LEU A 88 1.79 -3.18 1.21
C LEU A 88 1.86 -3.52 2.70
N GLY A 89 2.82 -2.95 3.39
CA GLY A 89 3.01 -3.13 4.83
C GLY A 89 2.45 -1.94 5.61
N VAL A 90 1.88 -2.23 6.77
CA VAL A 90 1.44 -1.25 7.77
C VAL A 90 2.00 -1.61 9.15
N GLY A 91 2.42 -0.62 9.90
CA GLY A 91 3.00 -0.81 11.23
C GLY A 91 2.64 0.29 12.22
N ASP A 92 3.00 0.09 13.49
CA ASP A 92 2.64 0.98 14.59
C ASP A 92 3.75 1.94 15.04
N SER A 93 4.90 1.97 14.37
CA SER A 93 6.00 2.87 14.72
C SER A 93 5.74 4.33 14.36
N ALA A 94 6.21 5.24 15.22
CA ALA A 94 6.31 6.67 14.96
C ALA A 94 7.76 7.12 14.64
N VAL A 95 8.70 6.18 14.50
CA VAL A 95 10.09 6.49 14.14
C VAL A 95 10.11 7.07 12.73
N ALA A 96 10.65 8.28 12.58
CA ALA A 96 10.71 9.00 11.31
C ALA A 96 11.35 8.17 10.19
N GLU A 97 10.96 8.50 8.96
CA GLU A 97 11.50 7.89 7.76
C GLU A 97 12.99 8.20 7.58
N ASP A 98 13.79 7.15 7.38
CA ASP A 98 15.21 7.25 7.06
C ASP A 98 15.53 6.34 5.87
N ALA A 99 16.27 6.86 4.89
CA ALA A 99 16.57 6.14 3.65
C ALA A 99 17.46 4.89 3.87
N GLY A 100 18.14 4.79 5.00
CA GLY A 100 18.94 3.62 5.40
C GLY A 100 18.14 2.51 6.06
N GLN A 101 16.87 2.71 6.38
CA GLN A 101 15.99 1.65 6.88
C GLN A 101 15.70 0.61 5.79
N THR A 102 15.39 -0.62 6.21
CA THR A 102 15.11 -1.75 5.31
C THR A 102 13.76 -2.40 5.62
N GLY A 103 12.81 -1.62 6.14
CA GLY A 103 11.54 -2.16 6.60
C GLY A 103 10.78 -1.27 7.57
N LEU A 104 9.64 -1.79 8.03
CA LEU A 104 8.85 -1.18 9.10
C LEU A 104 9.61 -1.23 10.43
N GLN A 105 9.36 -0.27 11.30
CA GLN A 105 10.07 -0.12 12.58
C GLN A 105 9.22 -0.52 13.79
N GLY A 106 7.96 -0.90 13.56
CA GLY A 106 6.96 -1.17 14.58
C GLY A 106 7.12 -2.51 15.26
N THR A 107 6.32 -2.73 16.30
CA THR A 107 6.17 -4.06 16.91
C THR A 107 5.07 -4.83 16.21
N ASN A 108 3.91 -4.20 16.00
CA ASN A 108 2.84 -4.77 15.19
C ASN A 108 3.06 -4.39 13.72
N LYS A 109 3.17 -5.40 12.86
CA LYS A 109 3.38 -5.25 11.42
C LYS A 109 2.45 -6.20 10.70
N THR A 110 1.79 -5.71 9.65
CA THR A 110 1.00 -6.55 8.74
C THR A 110 1.38 -6.22 7.30
N TYR A 111 1.62 -7.24 6.49
CA TYR A 111 1.91 -7.11 5.06
C TYR A 111 0.78 -7.78 4.28
N MET A 112 0.14 -7.02 3.40
CA MET A 112 -0.96 -7.51 2.59
C MET A 112 -0.54 -7.60 1.12
N GLY A 113 -0.79 -8.76 0.51
CA GLY A 113 -0.55 -8.97 -0.91
C GLY A 113 -1.42 -8.05 -1.77
N MET A 114 -0.99 -7.83 -3.01
CA MET A 114 -1.72 -6.95 -3.93
C MET A 114 -3.12 -7.47 -4.25
N ASP A 115 -4.08 -6.56 -4.38
CA ASP A 115 -5.35 -6.86 -5.02
C ASP A 115 -5.12 -7.37 -6.46
N ASN A 116 -6.02 -8.21 -6.96
CA ASN A 116 -5.92 -8.73 -8.32
C ASN A 116 -5.85 -7.58 -9.36
N GLY A 117 -4.94 -7.70 -10.32
CA GLY A 117 -4.68 -6.65 -11.32
C GLY A 117 -3.73 -5.53 -10.85
N TYR A 118 -3.24 -5.58 -9.61
CA TYR A 118 -2.21 -4.66 -9.10
C TYR A 118 -0.84 -5.37 -8.93
N PRO A 119 0.29 -4.67 -9.08
CA PRO A 119 0.36 -3.26 -9.41
C PRO A 119 0.01 -2.95 -10.87
N GLN A 120 -0.52 -1.75 -11.10
CA GLN A 120 -0.76 -1.20 -12.43
C GLN A 120 0.41 -0.31 -12.82
N TYR A 121 0.98 -0.52 -14.01
CA TYR A 121 2.15 0.20 -14.50
C TYR A 121 2.18 0.25 -16.04
N GLY A 122 3.15 0.98 -16.61
CA GLY A 122 3.36 1.05 -18.07
C GLY A 122 2.64 2.20 -18.78
N SER A 123 1.95 3.07 -18.04
CA SER A 123 1.36 4.32 -18.53
C SER A 123 1.54 5.44 -17.49
N ASN A 124 1.36 6.71 -17.90
CA ASN A 124 1.42 7.90 -17.02
C ASN A 124 2.70 8.05 -16.17
N GLN A 125 3.81 7.43 -16.60
CA GLN A 125 5.08 7.41 -15.86
C GLN A 125 4.93 6.99 -14.38
N GLN A 126 3.98 6.09 -14.11
CA GLN A 126 3.63 5.69 -12.75
C GLN A 126 3.56 4.18 -12.55
N ILE A 127 3.68 3.79 -11.29
CA ILE A 127 3.27 2.49 -10.77
C ILE A 127 2.29 2.71 -9.62
N VAL A 128 1.20 1.94 -9.61
CA VAL A 128 0.15 1.99 -8.60
C VAL A 128 0.06 0.63 -7.93
N PHE A 129 0.25 0.59 -6.62
CA PHE A 129 0.04 -0.58 -5.77
C PHE A 129 -1.27 -0.40 -5.01
N ARG A 130 -2.02 -1.49 -4.82
CA ARG A 130 -3.23 -1.48 -4.00
C ARG A 130 -3.39 -2.80 -3.26
N ALA A 131 -3.73 -2.73 -1.99
CA ALA A 131 -4.04 -3.89 -1.16
C ALA A 131 -5.24 -3.61 -0.25
N THR A 132 -6.11 -4.61 -0.10
CA THR A 132 -7.30 -4.56 0.75
C THR A 132 -7.09 -5.34 2.05
N PHE A 133 -7.14 -4.63 3.18
CA PHE A 133 -7.10 -5.19 4.52
C PHE A 133 -8.54 -5.43 4.99
N GLY A 134 -8.91 -6.71 5.09
CA GLY A 134 -10.25 -7.16 5.43
C GLY A 134 -10.60 -6.99 6.90
N GLU A 135 -11.75 -7.52 7.31
CA GLU A 135 -12.29 -7.30 8.67
C GLU A 135 -11.39 -7.78 9.82
N ASN A 136 -10.51 -8.74 9.56
CA ASN A 136 -9.60 -9.34 10.54
C ASN A 136 -8.14 -8.89 10.39
N ASP A 137 -7.82 -8.19 9.31
CA ASP A 137 -6.44 -7.87 8.95
C ASP A 137 -6.00 -6.54 9.58
N ALA A 138 -4.75 -6.50 10.07
CA ALA A 138 -4.09 -5.30 10.56
C ALA A 138 -4.91 -4.47 11.58
N ASN A 139 -5.62 -5.14 12.50
CA ASN A 139 -6.43 -4.51 13.55
C ASN A 139 -5.56 -3.93 14.69
N HIS A 140 -4.67 -3.01 14.33
CA HIS A 140 -3.75 -2.28 15.20
C HIS A 140 -3.58 -0.84 14.71
N ALA A 141 -2.73 -0.06 15.36
CA ALA A 141 -2.40 1.30 14.93
C ALA A 141 -1.69 1.29 13.57
N TRP A 142 -2.10 2.17 12.66
CA TRP A 142 -1.46 2.40 11.37
C TRP A 142 -0.72 3.73 11.44
N ASN A 143 0.59 3.68 11.70
CA ASN A 143 1.46 4.84 11.88
C ASN A 143 2.59 4.88 10.85
N GLU A 144 2.89 3.77 10.21
CA GLU A 144 3.89 3.67 9.15
C GLU A 144 3.45 2.71 8.04
N PHE A 145 3.99 2.94 6.86
CA PHE A 145 3.58 2.31 5.61
C PHE A 145 4.81 1.97 4.78
N THR A 146 4.78 0.84 4.09
CA THR A 146 5.81 0.44 3.15
C THR A 146 5.23 -0.30 1.95
N VAL A 147 5.97 -0.32 0.84
CA VAL A 147 5.79 -1.34 -0.21
C VAL A 147 7.07 -2.17 -0.28
N VAL A 148 6.90 -3.49 -0.24
CA VAL A 148 7.98 -4.48 -0.16
C VAL A 148 7.75 -5.58 -1.19
N ASN A 149 8.80 -6.21 -1.70
CA ASN A 149 8.71 -7.33 -2.66
C ASN A 149 8.73 -8.73 -1.98
N ALA A 150 8.29 -8.83 -0.74
CA ALA A 150 8.09 -10.06 0.02
C ALA A 150 6.93 -9.90 1.03
N SER A 151 6.54 -10.97 1.72
CA SER A 151 5.46 -10.94 2.73
C SER A 151 5.89 -10.39 4.11
N ASP A 152 7.11 -9.86 4.23
CA ASP A 152 7.70 -9.28 5.45
C ASP A 152 8.92 -8.40 5.12
N ASP A 153 9.62 -7.91 6.15
CA ASP A 153 10.84 -7.08 6.02
C ASP A 153 12.09 -7.83 5.50
N THR A 154 12.00 -9.14 5.19
CA THR A 154 13.14 -9.85 4.56
C THR A 154 13.29 -9.49 3.09
N GLY A 155 12.23 -8.97 2.48
CA GLY A 155 12.26 -8.40 1.13
C GLY A 155 12.90 -7.02 1.07
N LYS A 156 12.94 -6.46 -0.13
CA LYS A 156 13.38 -5.11 -0.43
C LYS A 156 12.23 -4.15 -0.34
N ASN A 157 12.33 -3.19 0.57
CA ASN A 157 11.36 -2.14 0.75
C ASN A 157 11.70 -0.97 -0.17
N LEU A 158 10.72 -0.52 -0.96
CA LEU A 158 10.94 0.54 -1.94
C LEU A 158 10.66 1.93 -1.37
N ASN A 159 9.59 2.05 -0.59
CA ASN A 159 9.12 3.33 -0.08
C ASN A 159 8.71 3.18 1.37
N ARG A 160 9.03 4.17 2.22
CA ARG A 160 8.51 4.24 3.58
C ARG A 160 7.86 5.59 3.86
N LYS A 161 6.73 5.56 4.54
CA LYS A 161 6.00 6.74 5.03
C LYS A 161 5.60 6.52 6.49
N VAL A 162 5.72 7.56 7.31
CA VAL A 162 5.26 7.63 8.69
C VAL A 162 4.22 8.74 8.79
N GLU A 163 3.02 8.38 9.21
CA GLU A 163 1.93 9.28 9.52
C GLU A 163 0.84 8.52 10.30
N SER A 164 0.38 9.03 11.43
CA SER A 164 -0.70 8.38 12.18
C SER A 164 -2.02 8.46 11.42
N LYS A 165 -2.64 7.30 11.19
CA LYS A 165 -3.96 7.14 10.58
C LYS A 165 -4.97 6.49 11.51
N GLY A 166 -4.63 6.36 12.79
CA GLY A 166 -5.48 5.80 13.83
C GLY A 166 -5.38 4.29 13.89
N ILE A 167 -6.34 3.68 14.59
CA ILE A 167 -6.41 2.25 14.83
C ILE A 167 -7.49 1.67 13.93
N LYS A 168 -7.13 0.68 13.11
CA LYS A 168 -8.12 -0.09 12.35
C LYS A 168 -8.85 -1.03 13.30
N SER A 169 -10.17 -0.98 13.27
CA SER A 169 -11.01 -1.84 14.12
C SER A 169 -11.44 -3.10 13.38
N SER A 170 -11.66 -4.17 14.14
CA SER A 170 -12.30 -5.37 13.60
C SER A 170 -13.68 -5.04 13.04
N GLY A 171 -14.03 -5.62 11.89
CA GLY A 171 -15.27 -5.30 11.17
C GLY A 171 -15.17 -4.09 10.24
N GLU A 172 -13.98 -3.48 10.08
CA GLU A 172 -13.71 -2.46 9.06
C GLU A 172 -12.87 -3.04 7.91
N ILE A 173 -13.10 -2.52 6.70
CA ILE A 173 -12.26 -2.79 5.53
C ILE A 173 -11.48 -1.53 5.22
N TRP A 174 -10.15 -1.64 5.12
CA TRP A 174 -9.30 -0.52 4.74
C TRP A 174 -8.52 -0.89 3.48
N THR A 175 -8.64 -0.09 2.43
CA THR A 175 -7.72 -0.19 1.28
C THR A 175 -6.54 0.75 1.48
N LEU A 176 -5.37 0.32 1.06
CA LEU A 176 -4.18 1.15 0.98
C LEU A 176 -3.74 1.18 -0.48
N THR A 177 -3.55 2.38 -1.02
CA THR A 177 -3.06 2.61 -2.38
C THR A 177 -1.80 3.44 -2.31
N LEU A 178 -0.74 3.01 -3.00
CA LEU A 178 0.47 3.78 -3.21
C LEU A 178 0.62 4.07 -4.71
N THR A 179 0.64 5.35 -5.07
CA THR A 179 1.02 5.79 -6.41
C THR A 179 2.41 6.41 -6.37
N ILE A 180 3.33 5.89 -7.18
CA ILE A 180 4.65 6.48 -7.42
C ILE A 180 4.70 7.00 -8.85
N THR A 181 5.10 8.26 -9.04
CA THR A 181 5.29 8.90 -10.35
C THR A 181 6.72 9.45 -10.48
N LEU A 182 7.32 9.22 -11.65
CA LEU A 182 8.59 9.84 -12.06
C LEU A 182 8.31 10.85 -13.19
N SER A 183 8.79 12.10 -13.06
CA SER A 183 8.52 13.18 -14.04
C SER A 183 9.67 14.17 -14.20
#